data_AF-A0A317XFZ1-F1
#
_entry.id   AF-A0A317XFZ1-F1
#
_cell.length_a   1.000
_cell.length_b   1.000
_cell.length_c   1.000
_cell.angle_alpha   90.00
_cell.angle_beta   90.00
_cell.angle_gamma   90.00
#
_symmetry.space_group_name_H-M   'P 1'
#
loop_
_entity.id
_entity.type
_entity.pdbx_description
1 polymer ?
#
loop_
_entity_poly.entity_id
_entity_poly.type
_entity_poly.pdbx_seq_one_letter_code
_entity_poly.pdbx_strand_id
1 'polypeptide(L)'
;MAADPAPKTFRILMRHHRDLFVNPLFWTSHHLDLLGCQFEDIEASSIETTLDDSGSNNDRSLSNVESLATNLFMDVKHRCLVRILVGEGRAFAKTRKGSPFFFAGQPVHRPHYTVFHRHGQPTELTPSHSPPLIGYLHYTNVTGARLDQFEPRPDPSGRLNLIGASIRNKRAAQITPTEWAEDPYFLCSRLLVTHALEEEYIHLYEIEISARMLAILRDSNNATEGVNWPNIRHERIPFKPYTIFTGRIVTELVAPNLSPPDDLNGVVRHGAKRGCEQENREKNKTRRVS
;
A
#
# COMPACT_ATOMS: atom_id res chain seq x y z
N MET A 1 -9.60 23.53 -24.27
CA MET A 1 -8.92 22.37 -23.67
C MET A 1 -7.77 22.91 -22.85
N ALA A 2 -7.91 22.93 -21.53
CA ALA A 2 -6.80 23.29 -20.65
C ALA A 2 -5.82 22.10 -20.64
N ALA A 3 -4.54 22.36 -20.88
CA ALA A 3 -3.51 21.36 -20.75
C ALA A 3 -3.44 20.92 -19.28
N ASP A 4 -3.42 19.61 -19.02
CA ASP A 4 -3.15 19.11 -17.68
C ASP A 4 -1.81 19.66 -17.19
N PRO A 5 -1.75 20.23 -15.99
CA PRO A 5 -0.51 20.79 -15.47
C PRO A 5 0.52 19.67 -15.35
N ALA A 6 1.68 19.85 -16.00
CA ALA A 6 2.78 18.92 -15.90
C ALA A 6 3.12 18.64 -14.43
N PRO A 7 3.46 17.38 -14.08
CA PRO A 7 3.69 17.01 -12.70
C PRO A 7 4.80 17.87 -12.08
N LYS A 8 4.52 18.47 -10.91
CA LYS A 8 5.50 19.28 -10.21
C LYS A 8 6.67 18.39 -9.78
N THR A 9 7.90 18.89 -9.96
CA THR A 9 9.06 18.17 -9.44
C THR A 9 8.99 18.10 -7.92
N PHE A 10 9.45 16.99 -7.34
CA PHE A 10 9.45 16.80 -5.89
C PHE A 10 10.24 17.92 -5.18
N ARG A 11 11.26 18.47 -5.84
CA ARG A 11 11.99 19.65 -5.38
C ARG A 11 11.13 20.93 -5.33
N ILE A 12 10.21 21.12 -6.27
CA ILE A 12 9.22 22.21 -6.24
C ILE A 12 8.22 21.99 -5.10
N LEU A 13 7.74 20.75 -4.91
CA LEU A 13 6.88 20.41 -3.78
C LEU A 13 7.58 20.71 -2.44
N MET A 14 8.83 20.31 -2.27
CA MET A 14 9.66 20.65 -1.09
C MET A 14 9.84 22.14 -0.85
N ARG A 15 10.03 22.91 -1.91
CA ARG A 15 10.32 24.34 -1.80
C ARG A 15 9.06 25.16 -1.50
N HIS A 16 7.92 24.78 -2.08
CA HIS A 16 6.70 25.57 -2.06
C HIS A 16 5.60 25.02 -1.16
N HIS A 17 5.66 23.73 -0.81
CA HIS A 17 4.65 23.04 0.01
C HIS A 17 5.33 22.37 1.21
N ARG A 18 5.90 23.19 2.10
CA ARG A 18 6.54 22.70 3.34
C ARG A 18 5.58 21.89 4.21
N ASP A 19 4.29 22.12 4.05
CA ASP A 19 3.21 21.42 4.75
C ASP A 19 3.20 19.92 4.46
N LEU A 20 3.78 19.46 3.34
CA LEU A 20 3.95 18.03 3.05
C LEU A 20 4.96 17.32 3.98
N PHE A 21 5.88 18.06 4.60
CA PHE A 21 6.99 17.51 5.38
C PHE A 21 6.72 17.53 6.89
N VAL A 22 5.47 17.32 7.27
CA VAL A 22 5.04 17.11 8.65
C VAL A 22 5.00 15.63 8.99
N ASN A 23 4.80 15.30 10.27
CA ASN A 23 4.59 13.91 10.67
C ASN A 23 3.37 13.34 9.91
N PRO A 24 3.48 12.15 9.27
CA PRO A 24 2.37 11.51 8.54
C PRO A 24 1.07 11.34 9.33
N LEU A 25 1.10 11.33 10.67
CA LEU A 25 -0.11 11.35 11.49
C LEU A 25 -0.99 12.59 11.26
N PHE A 26 -0.40 13.69 10.78
CA PHE A 26 -1.10 14.94 10.48
C PHE A 26 -1.52 15.07 9.01
N TRP A 27 -1.25 14.06 8.18
CA TRP A 27 -1.66 14.10 6.78
C TRP A 27 -3.18 14.02 6.66
N THR A 28 -3.69 14.79 5.71
CA THR A 28 -5.10 14.97 5.36
C THR A 28 -5.27 14.78 3.85
N SER A 29 -6.50 14.71 3.35
CA SER A 29 -6.76 14.61 1.90
C SER A 29 -6.05 15.70 1.10
N HIS A 30 -5.93 16.91 1.64
CA HIS A 30 -5.15 17.99 1.05
C HIS A 30 -3.69 17.60 0.75
N HIS A 31 -3.07 16.77 1.60
CA HIS A 31 -1.71 16.30 1.36
C HIS A 31 -1.67 15.33 0.17
N LEU A 32 -2.67 14.46 0.02
CA LEU A 32 -2.80 13.59 -1.15
C LEU A 32 -3.02 14.39 -2.44
N ASP A 33 -3.87 15.42 -2.39
CA ASP A 33 -4.12 16.32 -3.53
C ASP A 33 -2.84 17.02 -3.99
N LEU A 34 -2.01 17.47 -3.04
CA LEU A 34 -0.72 18.09 -3.34
C LEU A 34 0.28 17.11 -3.97
N LEU A 35 0.20 15.83 -3.62
CA LEU A 35 1.00 14.75 -4.22
C LEU A 35 0.41 14.27 -5.55
N GLY A 36 -0.85 14.59 -5.85
CA GLY A 36 -1.57 14.05 -7.00
C GLY A 36 -1.93 12.57 -6.83
N CYS A 37 -2.03 12.10 -5.58
CA CYS A 37 -2.32 10.73 -5.21
C CYS A 37 -3.81 10.57 -4.87
N GLN A 38 -4.44 9.49 -5.32
CA GLN A 38 -5.86 9.20 -5.04
C GLN A 38 -6.04 7.74 -4.60
N PHE A 39 -7.17 7.45 -3.95
CA PHE A 39 -7.58 6.08 -3.67
C PHE A 39 -8.33 5.51 -4.87
N GLU A 40 -8.00 4.27 -5.23
CA GLU A 40 -8.65 3.49 -6.28
C GLU A 40 -9.24 2.23 -5.65
N ASP A 41 -10.55 2.20 -5.52
CA ASP A 41 -11.26 1.01 -5.04
C ASP A 41 -11.24 -0.07 -6.11
N ILE A 42 -10.76 -1.25 -5.73
CA ILE A 42 -10.72 -2.43 -6.58
C ILE A 42 -11.80 -3.37 -6.05
N GLU A 43 -12.78 -3.66 -6.90
CA GLU A 43 -13.72 -4.72 -6.60
C GLU A 43 -12.95 -6.02 -6.44
N ALA A 44 -13.09 -6.66 -5.28
CA ALA A 44 -12.50 -7.96 -5.02
C ALA A 44 -12.97 -8.90 -6.13
N SER A 45 -12.07 -9.31 -7.02
CA SER A 45 -12.42 -10.29 -8.04
C SER A 45 -12.87 -11.53 -7.29
N SER A 46 -14.07 -12.02 -7.58
CA SER A 46 -14.60 -13.26 -7.01
C SER A 46 -13.75 -14.42 -7.52
N ILE A 47 -12.53 -14.56 -7.00
CA ILE A 47 -11.71 -15.75 -7.25
C ILE A 47 -12.42 -16.85 -6.48
N GLU A 48 -13.23 -17.62 -7.20
CA GLU A 48 -13.63 -18.95 -6.78
C GLU A 48 -12.35 -19.75 -6.59
N THR A 49 -11.78 -19.69 -5.38
CA THR A 49 -10.74 -20.62 -4.96
C THR A 49 -11.34 -22.02 -5.00
N THR A 50 -11.10 -22.72 -6.11
CA THR A 50 -11.17 -24.18 -6.19
C THR A 50 -9.98 -24.74 -5.41
N LEU A 51 -10.04 -24.59 -4.09
CA LEU A 51 -9.15 -25.29 -3.18
C LEU A 51 -9.85 -26.60 -2.83
N ASP A 52 -9.30 -27.70 -3.37
CA ASP A 52 -9.74 -29.05 -3.08
C ASP A 52 -9.87 -29.24 -1.56
N ASP A 53 -11.09 -29.60 -1.17
CA ASP A 53 -11.50 -29.97 0.18
C ASP A 53 -10.75 -31.22 0.63
N SER A 54 -9.52 -31.02 1.14
CA SER A 54 -8.75 -32.08 1.77
C SER A 54 -8.08 -31.57 3.04
N GLY A 55 -8.78 -31.76 4.15
CA GLY A 55 -8.16 -31.98 5.45
C GLY A 55 -8.43 -30.91 6.50
N SER A 56 -9.44 -31.18 7.33
CA SER A 56 -9.56 -30.66 8.70
C SER A 56 -9.30 -29.16 8.83
N ASN A 57 -10.28 -28.34 8.44
CA ASN A 57 -10.38 -26.99 8.98
C ASN A 57 -10.55 -27.11 10.49
N ASN A 58 -9.43 -27.08 11.22
CA ASN A 58 -9.41 -27.12 12.68
C ASN A 58 -10.34 -26.02 13.19
N ASP A 59 -11.30 -26.38 14.04
CA ASP A 59 -12.26 -25.47 14.69
C ASP A 59 -11.59 -24.19 15.25
N ARG A 60 -10.35 -24.34 15.74
CA ARG A 60 -9.49 -23.24 16.19
C ARG A 60 -9.16 -22.20 15.11
N SER A 61 -8.96 -22.59 13.85
CA SER A 61 -8.69 -21.67 12.74
C SER A 61 -9.91 -20.82 12.44
N LEU A 62 -11.10 -21.44 12.38
CA LEU A 62 -12.36 -20.75 12.16
C LEU A 62 -12.66 -19.76 13.29
N SER A 63 -12.47 -20.19 14.54
CA SER A 63 -12.60 -19.32 15.72
C SER A 63 -11.66 -18.11 15.69
N ASN A 64 -10.42 -18.26 15.17
CA ASN A 64 -9.51 -17.13 15.02
C ASN A 64 -10.01 -16.14 13.95
N VAL A 65 -10.56 -16.61 12.83
CA VAL A 65 -11.10 -15.73 11.77
C VAL A 65 -12.31 -14.97 12.27
N GLU A 66 -13.25 -15.66 12.93
CA GLU A 66 -14.41 -15.02 13.52
C GLU A 66 -14.01 -13.96 14.56
N SER A 67 -13.06 -14.30 15.44
CA SER A 67 -12.51 -13.36 16.41
C SER A 67 -11.76 -12.19 15.77
N LEU A 68 -11.12 -12.40 14.62
CA LEU A 68 -10.50 -11.31 13.86
C LEU A 68 -11.55 -10.33 13.31
N ALA A 69 -12.68 -10.86 12.85
CA ALA A 69 -13.78 -10.05 12.32
C ALA A 69 -14.48 -9.25 13.42
N THR A 70 -14.93 -9.91 14.49
CA THR A 70 -15.92 -9.36 15.42
C THR A 70 -15.35 -8.73 16.69
N ASN A 71 -14.07 -8.98 17.01
CA ASN A 71 -13.54 -8.53 18.30
C ASN A 71 -13.15 -7.05 18.30
N LEU A 72 -13.62 -6.29 19.27
CA LEU A 72 -13.34 -4.85 19.39
C LEU A 72 -11.89 -4.54 19.80
N PHE A 73 -11.16 -5.50 20.39
CA PHE A 73 -9.85 -5.27 20.95
C PHE A 73 -8.73 -5.51 19.93
N MET A 74 -7.94 -4.47 19.69
CA MET A 74 -6.81 -4.50 18.76
C MET A 74 -5.81 -5.65 19.00
N ASP A 75 -5.51 -5.95 20.28
CA ASP A 75 -4.55 -7.01 20.63
C ASP A 75 -5.10 -8.40 20.30
N VAL A 76 -6.43 -8.58 20.34
CA VAL A 76 -7.08 -9.82 19.97
C VAL A 76 -7.07 -9.97 18.45
N LYS A 77 -7.50 -8.93 17.70
CA LYS A 77 -7.43 -8.93 16.23
C LYS A 77 -6.01 -9.21 15.74
N HIS A 78 -5.01 -8.53 16.29
CA HIS A 78 -3.60 -8.75 15.99
C HIS A 78 -3.17 -10.20 16.20
N ARG A 79 -3.48 -10.77 17.38
CA ARG A 79 -3.11 -12.15 17.72
C ARG A 79 -3.78 -13.17 16.80
N CYS A 80 -5.05 -12.95 16.48
CA CYS A 80 -5.81 -13.81 15.56
C CYS A 80 -5.19 -13.78 14.16
N LEU A 81 -4.90 -12.59 13.61
CA LEU A 81 -4.26 -12.46 12.30
C LEU A 81 -2.89 -13.13 12.28
N VAL A 82 -2.07 -12.95 13.32
CA VAL A 82 -0.77 -13.63 13.44
C VAL A 82 -0.94 -15.15 13.41
N ARG A 83 -1.93 -15.71 14.12
CA ARG A 83 -2.20 -17.17 14.10
C ARG A 83 -2.71 -17.66 12.74
N ILE A 84 -3.36 -16.81 11.96
CA ILE A 84 -3.85 -17.12 10.61
C ILE A 84 -2.70 -17.10 9.60
N LEU A 85 -1.76 -16.16 9.70
CA LEU A 85 -0.70 -15.98 8.69
C LEU A 85 0.62 -16.69 9.03
N VAL A 86 0.92 -16.88 10.32
CA VAL A 86 2.25 -17.29 10.80
C VAL A 86 2.20 -18.59 11.61
N GLY A 87 3.16 -19.47 11.35
CA GLY A 87 3.28 -20.77 12.02
C GLY A 87 3.93 -21.81 11.12
N GLU A 88 4.14 -23.01 11.66
CA GLU A 88 4.64 -24.15 10.89
C GLU A 88 3.69 -24.46 9.72
N GLY A 89 4.27 -24.61 8.52
CA GLY A 89 3.51 -24.87 7.28
C GLY A 89 2.73 -23.68 6.70
N ARG A 90 2.79 -22.49 7.31
CA ARG A 90 2.13 -21.27 6.78
C ARG A 90 3.05 -20.47 5.85
N ALA A 91 2.46 -19.58 5.06
CA ALA A 91 3.18 -18.84 4.02
C ALA A 91 4.08 -17.70 4.54
N PHE A 92 3.84 -17.21 5.77
CA PHE A 92 4.50 -16.03 6.29
C PHE A 92 5.19 -16.27 7.62
N ALA A 93 6.29 -15.54 7.82
CA ALA A 93 6.90 -15.33 9.11
C ALA A 93 6.76 -13.87 9.55
N LYS A 94 6.85 -13.66 10.87
CA LYS A 94 6.74 -12.35 11.50
C LYS A 94 8.13 -11.80 11.82
N THR A 95 8.37 -10.53 11.49
CA THR A 95 9.59 -9.80 11.88
C THR A 95 9.28 -8.68 12.89
N ARG A 96 10.33 -8.08 13.46
CA ARG A 96 10.22 -6.94 14.39
C ARG A 96 9.65 -5.69 13.68
N LYS A 97 9.21 -4.73 14.50
CA LYS A 97 8.53 -3.47 14.13
C LYS A 97 9.07 -2.83 12.86
N GLY A 98 8.14 -2.27 12.08
CA GLY A 98 8.38 -1.48 10.89
C GLY A 98 9.52 -0.47 10.89
N SER A 99 10.05 -0.19 9.70
CA SER A 99 10.98 0.90 9.44
C SER A 99 10.33 2.26 9.68
N PRO A 100 11.07 3.25 10.23
CA PRO A 100 10.57 4.60 10.35
C PRO A 100 10.45 5.28 8.97
N PHE A 101 9.54 6.24 8.89
CA PHE A 101 9.48 7.22 7.80
C PHE A 101 10.63 8.21 7.95
N PHE A 102 11.30 8.50 6.83
CA PHE A 102 12.38 9.48 6.77
C PHE A 102 11.99 10.64 5.86
N PHE A 103 12.34 11.85 6.29
CA PHE A 103 12.40 13.03 5.41
C PHE A 103 13.78 13.66 5.54
N ALA A 104 14.46 13.89 4.41
CA ALA A 104 15.79 14.51 4.37
C ALA A 104 16.79 13.86 5.36
N GLY A 105 16.81 12.53 5.39
CA GLY A 105 17.68 11.73 6.27
C GLY A 105 17.27 11.66 7.74
N GLN A 106 16.23 12.38 8.18
CA GLN A 106 15.75 12.38 9.56
C GLN A 106 14.53 11.46 9.73
N PRO A 107 14.51 10.57 10.73
CA PRO A 107 13.32 9.78 11.04
C PRO A 107 12.26 10.68 11.65
N VAL A 108 11.09 10.81 11.00
CA VAL A 108 10.01 11.70 11.43
C VAL A 108 8.86 10.99 12.13
N HIS A 109 8.68 9.70 11.84
CA HIS A 109 7.59 8.91 12.38
C HIS A 109 7.92 7.43 12.30
N ARG A 110 7.50 6.65 13.28
CA ARG A 110 7.58 5.19 13.23
C ARG A 110 6.19 4.61 13.37
N PRO A 111 5.62 4.05 12.30
CA PRO A 111 4.24 3.59 12.34
C PRO A 111 4.14 2.29 13.13
N HIS A 112 3.05 2.13 13.88
CA HIS A 112 2.78 0.95 14.70
C HIS A 112 2.21 -0.19 13.86
N TYR A 113 3.03 -0.74 12.94
CA TYR A 113 2.68 -1.94 12.17
C TYR A 113 3.50 -3.17 12.57
N THR A 114 2.88 -4.32 12.38
CA THR A 114 3.56 -5.62 12.34
C THR A 114 3.94 -5.93 10.90
N VAL A 115 5.14 -6.46 10.68
CA VAL A 115 5.59 -6.85 9.35
C VAL A 115 5.53 -8.37 9.21
N PHE A 116 4.89 -8.81 8.13
CA PHE A 116 4.93 -10.18 7.66
C PHE A 116 5.82 -10.26 6.41
N HIS A 117 6.65 -11.30 6.35
CA HIS A 117 7.47 -11.62 5.19
C HIS A 117 7.17 -13.03 4.75
N ARG A 118 7.17 -13.25 3.43
CA ARG A 118 6.95 -14.58 2.86
C ARG A 118 8.16 -15.46 3.07
N HIS A 119 7.95 -16.74 3.37
CA HIS A 119 9.04 -17.70 3.42
C HIS A 119 9.73 -17.85 2.05
N GLY A 120 11.05 -18.04 2.06
CA GLY A 120 11.85 -18.30 0.86
C GLY A 120 12.15 -17.07 -0.01
N GLN A 121 11.75 -15.87 0.41
CA GLN A 121 12.10 -14.63 -0.30
C GLN A 121 13.27 -13.88 0.34
N PRO A 122 14.15 -13.25 -0.46
CA PRO A 122 15.21 -12.39 0.06
C PRO A 122 14.61 -11.23 0.84
N THR A 123 15.20 -10.93 2.01
CA THR A 123 14.83 -9.74 2.81
C THR A 123 15.40 -8.45 2.20
N GLU A 124 16.28 -8.56 1.20
CA GLU A 124 17.01 -7.44 0.63
C GLU A 124 16.18 -6.69 -0.42
N LEU A 125 16.25 -5.36 -0.36
CA LEU A 125 15.76 -4.44 -1.38
C LEU A 125 16.61 -4.60 -2.64
N THR A 126 16.09 -5.28 -3.65
CA THR A 126 16.71 -5.20 -4.99
C THR A 126 16.36 -3.85 -5.61
N PRO A 127 17.25 -3.24 -6.42
CA PRO A 127 17.00 -1.96 -7.06
C PRO A 127 15.70 -1.89 -7.89
N SER A 128 15.21 -3.04 -8.38
CA SER A 128 13.98 -3.10 -9.18
C SER A 128 12.74 -3.55 -8.40
N HIS A 129 12.87 -4.18 -7.23
CA HIS A 129 11.73 -4.66 -6.46
C HIS A 129 11.93 -4.50 -4.95
N SER A 130 10.97 -3.83 -4.32
CA SER A 130 10.75 -3.87 -2.88
C SER A 130 10.40 -5.30 -2.46
N PRO A 131 10.97 -5.84 -1.36
CA PRO A 131 10.51 -7.12 -0.85
C PRO A 131 9.01 -7.03 -0.55
N PRO A 132 8.22 -8.09 -0.78
CA PRO A 132 6.78 -8.11 -0.53
C PRO A 132 6.54 -8.21 0.98
N LEU A 133 6.89 -7.14 1.67
CA LEU A 133 6.60 -6.94 3.07
C LEU A 133 5.14 -6.53 3.16
N ILE A 134 4.40 -7.24 3.99
CA ILE A 134 3.01 -6.94 4.27
C ILE A 134 2.98 -6.32 5.66
N GLY A 135 2.64 -5.03 5.71
CA GLY A 135 2.34 -4.36 6.97
C GLY A 135 0.97 -4.79 7.48
N TYR A 136 0.81 -4.88 8.79
CA TYR A 136 -0.50 -4.93 9.44
C TYR A 136 -0.63 -3.81 10.46
N LEU A 137 -1.73 -3.07 10.33
CA LEU A 137 -2.09 -1.94 11.16
C LEU A 137 -3.52 -2.12 11.69
N HIS A 138 -3.71 -1.86 12.97
CA HIS A 138 -5.04 -1.66 13.53
C HIS A 138 -5.32 -0.15 13.56
N TYR A 139 -6.36 0.32 12.89
CA TYR A 139 -6.57 1.76 12.67
C TYR A 139 -6.76 2.57 13.96
N THR A 140 -7.23 1.95 15.05
CA THR A 140 -7.30 2.62 16.37
C THR A 140 -5.93 3.06 16.90
N ASN A 141 -4.82 2.47 16.43
CA ASN A 141 -3.48 2.95 16.76
C ASN A 141 -3.21 4.32 16.15
N VAL A 142 -3.76 4.60 14.96
CA VAL A 142 -3.62 5.88 14.28
C VAL A 142 -4.42 6.94 15.01
N THR A 143 -5.69 6.64 15.33
CA THR A 143 -6.56 7.58 16.05
C THR A 143 -6.03 7.85 17.45
N GLY A 144 -5.57 6.83 18.18
CA GLY A 144 -4.90 6.99 19.47
C GLY A 144 -3.64 7.85 19.37
N ALA A 145 -2.74 7.53 18.44
CA ALA A 145 -1.51 8.31 18.25
C ALA A 145 -1.79 9.77 17.89
N ARG A 146 -2.82 10.06 17.10
CA ARG A 146 -3.27 11.43 16.79
C ARG A 146 -3.74 12.18 18.03
N LEU A 147 -4.51 11.52 18.90
CA LEU A 147 -4.95 12.13 20.16
C LEU A 147 -3.75 12.43 21.08
N ASP A 148 -2.80 11.50 21.17
CA ASP A 148 -1.59 11.66 21.99
C ASP A 148 -0.73 12.86 21.55
N GLN A 149 -0.70 13.17 20.24
CA GLN A 149 0.01 14.37 19.72
C GLN A 149 -0.54 15.69 20.28
N PHE A 150 -1.79 15.70 20.74
CA PHE A 150 -2.46 16.88 21.24
C PHE A 150 -2.83 16.76 22.72
N GLU A 151 -2.22 15.84 23.46
CA GLU A 151 -2.56 15.57 24.85
C GLU A 151 -2.37 16.85 25.70
N PRO A 152 -3.44 17.34 26.34
CA PRO A 152 -3.35 18.57 27.12
C PRO A 152 -2.51 18.33 28.37
N ARG A 153 -1.64 19.31 28.67
CA ARG A 153 -0.96 19.30 29.97
C ARG A 153 -2.01 19.47 31.09
N PRO A 154 -1.93 18.66 32.16
CA PRO A 154 -2.70 18.91 33.37
C PRO A 154 -2.42 20.31 33.89
N ASP A 155 -3.38 20.89 34.63
CA ASP A 155 -3.10 22.15 35.32
C ASP A 155 -2.06 21.94 36.44
N PRO A 156 -1.48 23.01 37.01
CA PRO A 156 -0.47 22.88 38.06
C PRO A 156 -0.96 22.15 39.32
N SER A 157 -2.28 22.04 39.52
CA SER A 157 -2.89 21.30 40.63
C SER A 157 -3.20 19.84 40.29
N GLY A 158 -2.85 19.39 39.08
CA GLY A 158 -3.10 18.03 38.58
C GLY A 158 -4.55 17.79 38.15
N ARG A 159 -5.40 18.82 38.07
CA ARG A 159 -6.78 18.65 37.61
C ARG A 159 -6.82 18.53 36.08
N LEU A 160 -7.87 17.89 35.61
CA LEU A 160 -8.14 17.71 34.19
C LEU A 160 -8.35 19.06 33.50
N ASN A 161 -7.55 19.31 32.47
CA ASN A 161 -7.68 20.49 31.62
C ASN A 161 -8.78 20.26 30.57
N LEU A 162 -10.03 20.51 30.94
CA LEU A 162 -11.19 20.29 30.08
C LEU A 162 -11.16 21.13 28.79
N ILE A 163 -10.66 22.36 28.88
CA ILE A 163 -10.48 23.25 27.72
C ILE A 163 -9.44 22.64 26.77
N GLY A 164 -8.32 22.18 27.31
CA GLY A 164 -7.29 21.47 26.58
C GLY A 164 -7.81 20.20 25.91
N ALA A 165 -8.64 19.41 26.61
CA ALA A 165 -9.26 18.21 26.05
C ALA A 165 -10.21 18.54 24.88
N SER A 166 -10.98 19.64 24.99
CA SER A 166 -11.82 20.12 23.88
C SER A 166 -10.99 20.53 22.66
N ILE A 167 -9.87 21.24 22.88
CA ILE A 167 -8.94 21.62 21.80
C ILE A 167 -8.30 20.38 21.16
N ARG A 168 -7.86 19.41 21.97
CA ARG A 168 -7.33 18.10 21.52
C ARG A 168 -8.30 17.43 20.56
N ASN A 169 -9.56 17.28 20.98
CA ASN A 169 -10.58 16.60 20.19
C ASN A 169 -10.88 17.35 18.88
N LYS A 170 -10.94 18.68 18.91
CA LYS A 170 -11.13 19.51 17.70
C LYS A 170 -9.98 19.34 16.71
N ARG A 171 -8.74 19.35 17.20
CA ARG A 171 -7.54 19.18 16.35
C ARG A 171 -7.46 17.77 15.76
N ALA A 172 -7.74 16.74 16.56
CA ALA A 172 -7.78 15.36 16.08
C ALA A 172 -8.87 15.18 15.00
N ALA A 173 -10.04 15.80 15.17
CA ALA A 173 -11.11 15.77 14.17
C ALA A 173 -10.73 16.50 12.85
N GLN A 174 -9.90 17.53 12.90
CA GLN A 174 -9.43 18.24 11.70
C GLN A 174 -8.47 17.41 10.83
N ILE A 175 -7.75 16.46 11.44
CA ILE A 175 -6.77 15.62 10.74
C ILE A 175 -7.27 14.19 10.51
N THR A 176 -8.39 13.82 11.11
CA THR A 176 -9.01 12.51 10.90
C THR A 176 -9.99 12.62 9.76
N PRO A 177 -9.89 11.77 8.72
CA PRO A 177 -10.81 11.81 7.60
C PRO A 177 -12.23 11.42 8.06
N THR A 178 -13.23 11.85 7.30
CA THR A 178 -14.63 11.47 7.54
C THR A 178 -14.85 10.00 7.21
N GLU A 179 -14.37 9.55 6.06
CA GLU A 179 -14.25 8.13 5.73
C GLU A 179 -12.88 7.63 6.21
N TRP A 180 -12.88 6.67 7.12
CA TRP A 180 -11.64 6.20 7.73
C TRP A 180 -10.81 5.36 6.76
N ALA A 181 -11.45 4.71 5.78
CA ALA A 181 -10.78 3.92 4.76
C ALA A 181 -9.94 4.79 3.79
N GLU A 182 -10.25 6.07 3.68
CA GLU A 182 -9.52 7.03 2.85
C GLU A 182 -8.45 7.79 3.64
N ASP A 183 -7.92 7.21 4.72
CA ASP A 183 -6.91 7.88 5.53
C ASP A 183 -5.55 7.98 4.80
N PRO A 184 -5.03 9.20 4.57
CA PRO A 184 -3.71 9.41 3.95
C PRO A 184 -2.54 8.72 4.67
N TYR A 185 -2.73 8.33 5.93
CA TYR A 185 -1.76 7.55 6.68
C TYR A 185 -1.46 6.17 6.07
N PHE A 186 -2.32 5.66 5.19
CA PHE A 186 -2.15 4.35 4.53
C PHE A 186 -1.11 4.32 3.41
N LEU A 187 -0.30 5.38 3.23
CA LEU A 187 0.81 5.45 2.27
C LEU A 187 1.98 4.50 2.65
N CYS A 188 1.75 3.19 2.50
CA CYS A 188 2.70 2.09 2.70
C CYS A 188 2.58 1.09 1.55
N SER A 189 3.69 0.57 1.03
CA SER A 189 3.71 -0.26 -0.19
C SER A 189 2.68 -1.39 -0.24
N ARG A 190 2.44 -2.06 0.89
CA ARG A 190 1.43 -3.11 1.03
C ARG A 190 0.99 -3.22 2.49
N LEU A 191 -0.26 -2.90 2.80
CA LEU A 191 -0.75 -2.73 4.16
C LEU A 191 -2.13 -3.36 4.37
N LEU A 192 -2.21 -4.33 5.27
CA LEU A 192 -3.46 -4.83 5.84
C LEU A 192 -3.92 -3.91 6.97
N VAL A 193 -5.18 -3.51 6.92
CA VAL A 193 -5.80 -2.66 7.93
C VAL A 193 -7.09 -3.30 8.45
N THR A 194 -7.21 -3.34 9.77
CA THR A 194 -8.47 -3.65 10.46
C THR A 194 -8.90 -2.47 11.31
N HIS A 195 -10.21 -2.30 11.45
CA HIS A 195 -10.80 -1.34 12.38
C HIS A 195 -11.62 -2.06 13.46
N ALA A 196 -11.83 -1.39 14.60
CA ALA A 196 -12.52 -1.98 15.75
C ALA A 196 -14.00 -2.28 15.44
N LEU A 197 -14.64 -1.42 14.66
CA LEU A 197 -16.06 -1.53 14.29
C LEU A 197 -16.27 -2.13 12.89
N GLU A 198 -15.19 -2.50 12.21
CA GLU A 198 -15.26 -3.16 10.90
C GLU A 198 -15.30 -4.68 11.11
N GLU A 199 -16.41 -5.28 10.74
CA GLU A 199 -16.72 -6.70 10.92
C GLU A 199 -16.94 -7.44 9.60
N GLU A 200 -17.05 -6.72 8.48
CA GLU A 200 -17.34 -7.30 7.17
C GLU A 200 -16.06 -7.55 6.38
N TYR A 201 -15.09 -6.62 6.45
CA TYR A 201 -13.88 -6.67 5.63
C TYR A 201 -12.57 -6.47 6.41
N ILE A 202 -11.51 -7.10 5.93
CA ILE A 202 -10.14 -6.61 6.15
C ILE A 202 -9.74 -5.83 4.89
N HIS A 203 -9.09 -4.69 5.09
CA HIS A 203 -8.73 -3.79 4.00
C HIS A 203 -7.28 -4.02 3.62
N LEU A 204 -7.00 -4.14 2.32
CA LEU A 204 -5.66 -4.23 1.76
C LEU A 204 -5.39 -2.97 0.94
N TYR A 205 -4.38 -2.21 1.34
CA TYR A 205 -3.90 -1.05 0.61
C TYR A 205 -2.58 -1.38 -0.06
N GLU A 206 -2.45 -1.02 -1.33
CA GLU A 206 -1.23 -1.24 -2.11
C GLU A 206 -0.84 0.04 -2.84
N ILE A 207 0.46 0.33 -2.86
CA ILE A 207 1.00 1.47 -3.59
C ILE A 207 2.38 1.12 -4.14
N GLU A 208 2.59 1.39 -5.42
CA GLU A 208 3.81 1.04 -6.14
C GLU A 208 4.93 2.07 -5.92
N ILE A 209 5.46 2.11 -4.70
CA ILE A 209 6.54 3.04 -4.37
C ILE A 209 7.86 2.50 -4.95
N SER A 210 8.36 3.17 -5.99
CA SER A 210 9.66 2.83 -6.60
C SER A 210 10.85 3.11 -5.68
N ALA A 211 11.94 2.34 -5.83
CA ALA A 211 13.19 2.59 -5.09
C ALA A 211 13.74 4.01 -5.34
N ARG A 212 13.54 4.53 -6.57
CA ARG A 212 13.86 5.92 -6.93
C ARG A 212 13.11 6.93 -6.07
N MET A 213 11.80 6.73 -5.88
CA MET A 213 10.97 7.60 -5.06
C MET A 213 11.35 7.56 -3.58
N LEU A 214 11.67 6.38 -3.04
CA LEU A 214 12.24 6.24 -1.69
C LEU A 214 13.59 6.96 -1.55
N ALA A 215 14.46 6.87 -2.55
CA ALA A 215 15.74 7.56 -2.55
C ALA A 215 15.57 9.10 -2.54
N ILE A 216 14.60 9.61 -3.30
CA ILE A 216 14.24 11.03 -3.34
C ILE A 216 13.66 11.52 -2.00
N LEU A 217 12.81 10.72 -1.35
CA LEU A 217 12.28 11.03 0.00
C LEU A 217 13.39 11.08 1.05
N ARG A 218 14.39 10.20 0.89
CA ARG A 218 15.55 10.12 1.80
C ARG A 218 16.51 11.28 1.59
N ASP A 219 16.83 11.62 0.34
CA ASP A 219 17.73 12.71 -0.03
C ASP A 219 17.16 13.53 -1.19
N SER A 220 16.71 14.72 -0.83
CA SER A 220 16.04 15.67 -1.72
C SER A 220 16.94 16.28 -2.79
N ASN A 221 18.27 16.16 -2.66
CA ASN A 221 19.19 16.64 -3.68
C ASN A 221 19.10 15.81 -4.96
N ASN A 222 18.58 14.58 -4.88
CA ASN A 222 18.36 13.69 -6.01
C ASN A 222 17.06 13.98 -6.80
N ALA A 223 16.25 14.96 -6.35
CA ALA A 223 14.99 15.33 -6.98
C ALA A 223 15.19 16.30 -8.17
N THR A 224 15.83 15.84 -9.24
CA THR A 224 16.06 16.65 -10.45
C THR A 224 14.88 16.66 -11.43
N GLU A 225 13.96 15.69 -11.33
CA GLU A 225 12.83 15.50 -12.26
C GLU A 225 11.46 15.46 -11.54
N GLY A 226 10.39 15.55 -12.35
CA GLY A 226 9.00 15.30 -11.95
C GLY A 226 8.85 13.88 -11.43
N VAL A 227 8.25 13.69 -10.25
CA VAL A 227 7.88 12.35 -9.77
C VAL A 227 6.38 12.35 -9.55
N ASN A 228 5.68 11.52 -10.32
CA ASN A 228 4.28 11.23 -10.10
C ASN A 228 4.17 10.29 -8.90
N TRP A 229 3.33 10.66 -7.95
CA TRP A 229 2.98 9.74 -6.87
C TRP A 229 1.98 8.73 -7.43
N PRO A 230 2.22 7.42 -7.23
CA PRO A 230 1.26 6.40 -7.63
C PRO A 230 0.00 6.47 -6.77
N ASN A 231 -1.13 6.04 -7.32
CA ASN A 231 -2.37 5.94 -6.59
C ASN A 231 -2.34 4.78 -5.58
N ILE A 232 -3.19 4.90 -4.56
CA ILE A 232 -3.36 3.88 -3.52
C ILE A 232 -4.49 2.96 -3.97
N ARG A 233 -4.13 1.73 -4.34
CA ARG A 233 -5.09 0.67 -4.62
C ARG A 233 -5.67 0.20 -3.29
N HIS A 234 -6.99 0.13 -3.20
CA HIS A 234 -7.71 -0.28 -2.00
C HIS A 234 -8.63 -1.45 -2.34
N GLU A 235 -8.41 -2.58 -1.67
CA GLU A 235 -9.21 -3.79 -1.82
C GLU A 235 -9.85 -4.17 -0.49
N ARG A 236 -11.13 -4.54 -0.55
CA ARG A 236 -11.91 -5.01 0.60
C ARG A 236 -12.03 -6.52 0.54
N ILE A 237 -11.32 -7.22 1.42
CA ILE A 237 -11.35 -8.69 1.50
C ILE A 237 -12.40 -9.10 2.53
N PRO A 238 -13.51 -9.76 2.12
CA PRO A 238 -14.56 -10.10 3.06
C PRO A 238 -14.10 -11.15 4.06
N PHE A 239 -14.46 -11.01 5.34
CA PHE A 239 -14.21 -12.05 6.34
C PHE A 239 -15.03 -13.30 6.07
N LYS A 240 -16.29 -13.13 5.67
CA LYS A 240 -17.20 -14.25 5.40
C LYS A 240 -17.04 -14.79 3.98
N PRO A 241 -17.25 -16.10 3.76
CA PRO A 241 -17.40 -17.13 4.78
C PRO A 241 -16.05 -17.46 5.47
N TYR A 242 -16.07 -17.62 6.79
CA TYR A 242 -14.84 -17.77 7.59
C TYR A 242 -14.01 -19.01 7.23
N THR A 243 -14.66 -20.05 6.70
CA THR A 243 -14.03 -21.32 6.29
C THR A 243 -13.01 -21.15 5.17
N ILE A 244 -13.22 -20.19 4.27
CA ILE A 244 -12.33 -19.95 3.11
C ILE A 244 -11.48 -18.70 3.25
N PHE A 245 -11.72 -17.88 4.29
CA PHE A 245 -11.00 -16.63 4.51
C PHE A 245 -9.49 -16.79 4.51
N THR A 246 -8.97 -17.83 5.19
CA THR A 246 -7.52 -18.05 5.27
C THR A 246 -6.92 -18.31 3.88
N GLY A 247 -7.61 -19.09 3.04
CA GLY A 247 -7.18 -19.31 1.66
C GLY A 247 -7.21 -17.99 0.88
N ARG A 248 -8.32 -17.26 0.95
CA ARG A 248 -8.51 -15.97 0.27
C ARG A 248 -7.41 -14.97 0.62
N ILE A 249 -7.20 -14.69 1.91
CA ILE A 249 -6.21 -13.69 2.33
C ILE A 249 -4.79 -14.12 1.96
N VAL A 250 -4.45 -15.41 2.05
CA VAL A 250 -3.12 -15.88 1.65
C VAL A 250 -2.93 -15.75 0.14
N THR A 251 -3.94 -16.10 -0.65
CA THR A 251 -3.92 -15.96 -2.12
C THR A 251 -3.68 -14.51 -2.51
N GLU A 252 -4.45 -13.56 -1.97
CA GLU A 252 -4.27 -12.14 -2.28
C GLU A 252 -2.87 -11.66 -1.92
N LEU A 253 -2.40 -11.97 -0.71
CA LEU A 253 -1.08 -11.55 -0.23
C LEU A 253 0.09 -12.22 -0.97
N VAL A 254 -0.14 -13.37 -1.61
CA VAL A 254 0.85 -14.12 -2.40
C VAL A 254 0.83 -13.72 -3.87
N ALA A 255 -0.28 -13.19 -4.36
CA ALA A 255 -0.41 -12.73 -5.73
C ALA A 255 0.71 -11.71 -6.04
N PRO A 256 1.39 -11.84 -7.19
CA PRO A 256 2.33 -10.83 -7.64
C PRO A 256 1.56 -9.52 -7.76
N ASN A 257 2.17 -8.42 -7.30
CA ASN A 257 1.63 -7.09 -7.49
C ASN A 257 1.32 -6.95 -9.00
N LEU A 258 0.04 -6.91 -9.35
CA LEU A 258 -0.39 -6.83 -10.75
C LEU A 258 0.09 -5.49 -11.28
N SER A 259 1.23 -5.49 -11.97
CA SER A 259 1.65 -4.35 -12.78
C SER A 259 0.56 -4.12 -13.85
N PRO A 260 0.09 -2.88 -14.07
CA PRO A 260 -0.72 -2.58 -15.24
C PRO A 260 0.11 -2.85 -16.53
N PRO A 261 -0.54 -3.10 -17.67
CA PRO A 261 0.18 -3.35 -18.92
C PRO A 261 0.98 -2.11 -19.32
N ASP A 262 2.27 -2.29 -19.57
CA ASP A 262 3.15 -1.30 -20.20
C ASP A 262 2.62 -0.94 -21.59
N ASP A 263 1.75 0.07 -21.69
CA ASP A 263 1.35 0.68 -22.96
C ASP A 263 2.26 1.87 -23.29
N LEU A 264 3.55 1.60 -23.48
CA LEU A 264 4.47 2.49 -24.20
C LEU A 264 5.47 1.70 -25.06
N ASN A 265 4.94 0.84 -25.94
CA ASN A 265 5.62 0.51 -27.19
C ASN A 265 4.97 1.27 -28.35
N GLY A 266 5.14 2.59 -28.34
CA GLY A 266 4.90 3.44 -29.49
C GLY A 266 5.97 3.22 -30.55
N VAL A 267 5.93 2.07 -31.23
CA VAL A 267 6.65 1.88 -32.50
C VAL A 267 6.03 2.84 -33.51
N VAL A 268 6.70 3.98 -33.69
CA VAL A 268 6.43 4.91 -34.79
C VAL A 268 6.74 4.19 -36.10
N ARG A 269 5.72 3.58 -36.72
CA ARG A 269 5.76 3.23 -38.14
C ARG A 269 5.47 4.49 -38.96
N HIS A 270 6.52 5.14 -39.43
CA HIS A 270 6.37 6.12 -40.50
C HIS A 270 6.23 5.42 -41.86
N GLY A 271 5.05 5.63 -42.48
CA GLY A 271 4.95 6.20 -43.82
C GLY A 271 5.30 5.30 -45.01
N ALA A 272 4.26 4.75 -45.63
CA ALA A 272 4.28 4.14 -46.96
C ALA A 272 4.67 5.12 -48.09
N LYS A 273 5.36 4.63 -49.13
CA LYS A 273 4.95 4.88 -50.54
C LYS A 273 5.72 4.07 -51.60
N ARG A 274 4.91 3.56 -52.54
CA ARG A 274 5.13 3.19 -53.95
C ARG A 274 5.57 1.76 -54.27
N GLY A 275 4.62 1.05 -54.90
CA GLY A 275 4.86 -0.08 -55.79
C GLY A 275 4.93 0.37 -57.26
N CYS A 276 5.65 -0.46 -58.02
CA CYS A 276 5.83 -0.60 -59.48
C CYS A 276 7.28 -1.11 -59.62
N GLU A 277 7.61 -2.19 -60.31
CA GLU A 277 6.97 -2.88 -61.41
C GLU A 277 7.45 -4.33 -61.45
N GLN A 278 6.63 -5.12 -62.10
CA GLN A 278 6.82 -6.52 -62.44
C GLN A 278 7.65 -6.57 -63.73
N GLU A 279 8.79 -7.26 -63.74
CA GLU A 279 9.36 -7.73 -65.00
C GLU A 279 9.95 -9.14 -64.87
N ASN A 280 9.38 -10.02 -65.69
CA ASN A 280 9.80 -11.37 -65.94
C ASN A 280 11.24 -11.43 -66.45
N ARG A 281 12.03 -12.39 -65.98
CA ARG A 281 12.86 -13.17 -66.90
C ARG A 281 13.25 -14.54 -66.37
N GLU A 282 12.73 -15.55 -67.04
CA GLU A 282 13.27 -16.91 -67.07
C GLU A 282 14.77 -16.92 -67.39
N LYS A 283 15.54 -17.83 -66.78
CA LYS A 283 16.21 -18.96 -67.46
C LYS A 283 17.31 -19.59 -66.59
N ASN A 284 17.10 -20.88 -66.34
CA ASN A 284 18.01 -22.02 -66.57
C ASN A 284 19.40 -22.09 -65.92
N LYS A 285 19.60 -23.26 -65.26
CA LYS A 285 20.83 -24.12 -65.26
C LYS A 285 22.05 -23.49 -64.53
N THR A 286 22.89 -24.17 -63.77
CA THR A 286 23.26 -25.59 -63.71
C THR A 286 24.03 -25.85 -62.40
N ARG A 287 24.03 -27.13 -62.03
CA ARG A 287 24.79 -27.85 -61.01
C ARG A 287 26.31 -27.93 -61.31
N ARG A 288 27.18 -27.78 -60.29
CA ARG A 288 28.38 -28.60 -59.90
C ARG A 288 29.34 -27.76 -59.04
N VAL A 289 29.57 -28.11 -57.77
CA VAL A 289 30.65 -29.00 -57.26
C VAL A 289 32.05 -28.55 -57.68
N SER A 290 32.79 -27.95 -56.75
CA SER A 290 34.09 -28.40 -56.21
C SER A 290 34.37 -27.58 -54.95
#